data_AF-A0A842Y8K4-F1
#
_entry.id   AF-A0A842Y8K4-F1
#
_cell.length_a   1.000
_cell.length_b   1.000
_cell.length_c   1.000
_cell.angle_alpha   90.00
_cell.angle_beta   90.00
_cell.angle_gamma   90.00
#
_symmetry.space_group_name_H-M   'P 1'
#
loop_
_entity.id
_entity.type
_entity.pdbx_description
1 polymer ?
#
loop_
_entity_poly.entity_id
_entity_poly.type
_entity_poly.pdbx_seq_one_letter_code
_entity_poly.pdbx_strand_id
1 'polypeptide(L)'
;MHIDDVSLLNVRVVRSGSGTYRFPEWGIDVEPGPTAESFITNIEGVLYRVRLVVETARNFADLDSEKQRATEILEQMQDALTGEFPFTLVMEDPAGVSGILPDDMTLVKYEELSRKEASTLKGAPFWVDTLREDYSERKG
;
A
#
# COMPACT_ATOMS: atom_id res chain seq x y z
N MET A 1 -6.93 -0.76 6.39
CA MET A 1 -8.39 -0.94 6.22
C MET A 1 -8.64 -2.40 5.92
N HIS A 2 -9.63 -3.01 6.58
CA HIS A 2 -10.11 -4.35 6.22
C HIS A 2 -11.24 -4.20 5.20
N ILE A 3 -11.23 -5.02 4.16
CA ILE A 3 -12.17 -4.99 3.03
C ILE A 3 -12.87 -6.35 3.03
N ASP A 4 -14.14 -6.34 3.42
CA ASP A 4 -15.01 -7.51 3.53
C ASP A 4 -16.33 -7.36 2.77
N ASP A 5 -16.55 -6.20 2.14
CA ASP A 5 -17.72 -5.91 1.31
C ASP A 5 -17.30 -5.28 -0.01
N VAL A 6 -17.94 -5.71 -1.10
CA VAL A 6 -17.62 -5.28 -2.47
C VAL A 6 -17.78 -3.76 -2.66
N SER A 7 -18.68 -3.11 -1.92
CA SER A 7 -18.88 -1.65 -1.99
C SER A 7 -17.64 -0.87 -1.56
N LEU A 8 -16.81 -1.44 -0.68
CA LEU A 8 -15.58 -0.83 -0.19
C LEU A 8 -14.50 -0.77 -1.28
N LEU A 9 -14.59 -1.55 -2.34
CA LEU A 9 -13.66 -1.49 -3.48
C LEU A 9 -13.64 -0.11 -4.16
N ASN A 10 -14.74 0.64 -4.05
CA ASN A 10 -14.87 2.00 -4.60
C ASN A 10 -14.24 3.09 -3.73
N VAL A 11 -13.80 2.77 -2.51
CA VAL A 11 -13.19 3.73 -1.59
C VAL A 11 -11.94 4.33 -2.22
N ARG A 12 -11.83 5.66 -2.15
CA ARG A 12 -10.72 6.40 -2.75
C ARG A 12 -9.42 6.13 -2.03
N VAL A 13 -8.35 5.99 -2.80
CA VAL A 13 -6.99 5.82 -2.34
C VAL A 13 -6.12 6.89 -2.97
N VAL A 14 -5.35 7.58 -2.14
CA VAL A 14 -4.30 8.52 -2.56
C VAL A 14 -2.98 7.90 -2.15
N ARG A 15 -2.08 7.69 -3.10
CA ARG A 15 -0.72 7.23 -2.83
C ARG A 15 0.27 8.28 -3.32
N SER A 16 1.11 8.78 -2.42
CA SER A 16 2.19 9.71 -2.73
C SER A 16 3.40 8.97 -3.33
N GLY A 17 4.35 9.70 -3.91
CA GLY A 17 5.59 9.12 -4.43
C GLY A 17 6.47 8.44 -3.36
N SER A 18 6.23 8.67 -2.07
CA SER A 18 6.91 8.03 -0.94
C SER A 18 6.07 6.93 -0.27
N GLY A 19 4.82 6.73 -0.69
CA GLY A 19 3.90 5.80 -0.05
C GLY A 19 4.21 4.35 -0.38
N THR A 20 4.26 3.51 0.65
CA THR A 20 4.26 2.06 0.58
C THR A 20 2.85 1.55 0.84
N TYR A 21 2.40 0.53 0.11
CA TYR A 21 1.15 -0.15 0.40
C TYR A 21 1.33 -1.66 0.37
N ARG A 22 0.60 -2.36 1.25
CA ARG A 22 0.80 -3.78 1.54
C ARG A 22 -0.51 -4.54 1.55
N PHE A 23 -0.42 -5.81 1.18
CA PHE A 23 -1.47 -6.82 1.24
C PHE A 23 -0.97 -8.01 2.05
N PRO A 24 -1.19 -8.02 3.38
CA PRO A 24 -0.67 -9.04 4.28
C PRO A 24 -1.09 -10.47 3.90
N GLU A 25 -2.31 -10.65 3.40
CA GLU A 25 -2.87 -11.95 3.02
C GLU A 25 -2.06 -12.63 1.90
N TRP A 26 -1.46 -11.83 1.02
CA TRP A 26 -0.64 -12.32 -0.09
C TRP A 26 0.86 -12.16 0.16
N GLY A 27 1.25 -11.52 1.26
CA GLY A 27 2.65 -11.18 1.56
C GLY A 27 3.25 -10.25 0.51
N ILE A 28 2.46 -9.31 -0.01
CA ILE A 28 2.89 -8.38 -1.05
C ILE A 28 3.10 -7.00 -0.47
N ASP A 29 4.29 -6.46 -0.68
CA ASP A 29 4.67 -5.11 -0.35
C ASP A 29 5.02 -4.34 -1.63
N VAL A 30 4.38 -3.20 -1.86
CA VAL A 30 4.70 -2.31 -2.96
C VAL A 30 5.32 -1.04 -2.41
N GLU A 31 6.65 -0.98 -2.53
CA GLU A 31 7.46 0.14 -2.09
C GLU A 31 7.64 1.17 -3.23
N PRO A 32 7.87 2.45 -2.91
CA PRO A 32 8.22 3.45 -3.91
C PRO A 32 9.59 3.19 -4.52
N GLY A 33 9.65 3.24 -5.86
CA GLY A 33 10.90 3.31 -6.62
C GLY A 33 11.41 4.75 -6.78
N PRO A 34 12.61 4.95 -7.39
CA PRO A 34 13.25 6.26 -7.52
C PRO A 34 12.42 7.31 -8.29
N THR A 35 11.57 6.85 -9.20
CA THR A 35 10.68 7.68 -10.02
C THR A 35 9.21 7.40 -9.71
N ALA A 36 8.90 6.97 -8.49
CA ALA A 36 7.52 6.67 -8.10
C ALA A 36 6.64 7.92 -8.18
N GLU A 37 5.66 7.88 -9.08
CA GLU A 37 4.67 8.93 -9.20
C GLU A 37 3.56 8.75 -8.16
N SER A 38 3.01 9.89 -7.71
CA SER A 38 1.80 9.92 -6.92
C SER A 38 0.58 9.63 -7.80
N PHE A 39 -0.41 8.93 -7.27
CA PHE A 39 -1.66 8.69 -7.98
C PHE A 39 -2.87 8.74 -7.05
N ILE A 40 -4.03 9.00 -7.64
CA ILE A 40 -5.33 8.93 -7.00
C ILE A 40 -6.13 7.84 -7.73
N THR A 41 -6.73 6.93 -6.97
CA THR A 41 -7.49 5.80 -7.49
C THR A 41 -8.51 5.34 -6.45
N ASN A 42 -9.01 4.11 -6.56
CA ASN A 42 -9.81 3.41 -5.55
C ASN A 42 -9.14 2.08 -5.16
N ILE A 43 -9.67 1.38 -4.17
CA ILE A 43 -9.11 0.09 -3.72
C ILE A 43 -9.05 -0.93 -4.87
N GLU A 44 -10.09 -1.00 -5.70
CA GLU A 44 -10.12 -1.83 -6.91
C GLU A 44 -8.93 -1.55 -7.85
N GLY A 45 -8.66 -0.27 -8.12
CA GLY A 45 -7.55 0.16 -8.96
C GLY A 45 -6.18 -0.18 -8.37
N VAL A 46 -6.05 -0.17 -7.03
CA VAL A 46 -4.83 -0.66 -6.36
C VAL A 46 -4.69 -2.17 -6.54
N LEU A 47 -5.75 -2.95 -6.37
CA LEU A 47 -5.75 -4.40 -6.59
C LEU A 47 -5.31 -4.75 -8.02
N TYR A 48 -5.88 -4.09 -9.04
CA TYR A 48 -5.48 -4.33 -10.43
C TYR A 48 -3.99 -4.05 -10.68
N ARG A 49 -3.44 -3.00 -10.08
CA ARG A 49 -2.01 -2.69 -10.18
C ARG A 49 -1.15 -3.81 -9.59
N VAL A 50 -1.55 -4.36 -8.45
CA VAL A 50 -0.84 -5.47 -7.79
C VAL A 50 -0.98 -6.75 -8.59
N ARG A 51 -2.18 -7.03 -9.12
CA ARG A 51 -2.44 -8.20 -9.95
C ARG A 51 -1.48 -8.27 -11.13
N LEU A 52 -1.23 -7.15 -11.81
CA LEU A 52 -0.25 -7.06 -12.90
C LEU A 52 1.18 -7.42 -12.44
N VAL A 53 1.57 -7.02 -11.22
CA VAL A 53 2.88 -7.38 -10.65
C VAL A 53 2.97 -8.88 -10.40
N VAL A 54 1.92 -9.50 -9.86
CA VAL A 54 1.88 -10.95 -9.64
C VAL A 54 1.84 -11.73 -10.95
N GLU A 55 1.06 -11.29 -11.94
CA GLU A 55 1.03 -11.87 -13.29
C GLU A 55 2.42 -11.84 -13.93
N THR A 56 3.12 -10.71 -13.80
CA THR A 56 4.49 -10.54 -14.28
C THR A 56 5.43 -11.51 -13.57
N ALA A 57 5.40 -11.56 -12.24
CA ALA A 57 6.23 -12.47 -11.44
C ALA A 57 6.00 -13.95 -11.83
N ARG A 58 4.74 -14.36 -12.05
CA ARG A 58 4.41 -15.71 -12.53
C ARG A 58 5.07 -16.02 -13.88
N ASN A 59 5.03 -15.08 -14.81
CA ASN A 59 5.56 -15.28 -16.16
C ASN A 59 7.09 -15.38 -16.20
N PHE A 60 7.78 -14.76 -15.23
CA PHE A 60 9.24 -14.80 -15.09
C PHE A 60 9.74 -15.87 -14.11
N ALA A 61 8.84 -16.60 -13.43
CA ALA A 61 9.23 -17.66 -12.51
C ALA A 61 9.78 -18.88 -13.25
N ASP A 62 10.88 -19.44 -12.74
CA ASP A 62 11.49 -20.65 -13.29
C ASP A 62 10.91 -21.92 -12.67
N LEU A 63 10.53 -21.86 -11.39
CA LEU A 63 10.03 -23.01 -10.64
C LEU A 63 8.51 -23.14 -10.77
N ASP A 64 8.04 -24.37 -10.99
CA ASP A 64 6.60 -24.64 -11.08
C ASP A 64 5.87 -24.34 -9.76
N SER A 65 6.53 -24.50 -8.61
CA SER A 65 5.96 -24.14 -7.30
C SER A 65 5.69 -22.64 -7.17
N GLU A 66 6.55 -21.79 -7.74
CA GLU A 66 6.37 -20.34 -7.73
C GLU A 66 5.22 -19.93 -8.67
N LYS A 67 5.13 -20.56 -9.85
CA LYS A 67 4.01 -20.35 -10.78
C LYS A 67 2.67 -20.74 -10.18
N GLN A 68 2.63 -21.87 -9.48
CA GLN A 68 1.44 -22.36 -8.79
C GLN A 68 1.00 -21.38 -7.71
N ARG A 69 1.92 -20.97 -6.82
CA ARG A 69 1.64 -19.97 -5.78
C ARG A 69 1.12 -18.65 -6.37
N ALA A 70 1.75 -18.15 -7.44
CA ALA A 70 1.30 -16.93 -8.08
C ALA A 70 -0.10 -17.10 -8.70
N THR A 71 -0.42 -18.27 -9.24
CA THR A 71 -1.77 -18.56 -9.77
C THR A 71 -2.82 -18.55 -8.67
N GLU A 72 -2.54 -19.17 -7.52
CA GLU A 72 -3.44 -19.15 -6.35
C GLU A 72 -3.70 -17.72 -5.85
N ILE A 73 -2.66 -16.87 -5.81
CA ILE A 73 -2.81 -15.46 -5.43
C ILE A 73 -3.68 -14.72 -6.44
N LEU A 74 -3.51 -14.97 -7.75
CA LEU A 74 -4.32 -14.33 -8.79
C LEU A 74 -5.79 -14.73 -8.73
N GLU A 75 -6.08 -15.99 -8.40
CA GLU A 75 -7.44 -16.48 -8.16
C GLU A 75 -8.06 -15.78 -6.94
N GLN A 76 -7.34 -15.72 -5.81
CA GLN A 76 -7.82 -15.00 -4.63
C GLN A 76 -8.04 -13.51 -4.88
N MET A 77 -7.19 -12.86 -5.69
CA MET A 77 -7.40 -11.46 -6.09
C MET A 77 -8.65 -11.30 -6.97
N GLN A 78 -8.98 -12.31 -7.77
CA GLN A 78 -10.21 -12.30 -8.57
C GLN A 78 -11.45 -12.43 -7.68
N ASP A 79 -11.39 -13.29 -6.66
CA ASP A 79 -12.45 -13.44 -5.64
C ASP A 79 -12.56 -12.18 -4.77
N ALA A 80 -11.44 -11.49 -4.49
CA ALA A 80 -11.44 -10.22 -3.78
C ALA A 80 -12.17 -9.11 -4.56
N LEU A 81 -12.06 -9.11 -5.90
CA LEU A 81 -12.77 -8.18 -6.77
C LEU A 81 -14.27 -8.43 -6.83
N THR A 82 -14.74 -9.64 -6.49
CA THR A 82 -16.16 -9.98 -6.40
C THR A 82 -16.71 -9.89 -4.96
N GLY A 83 -15.85 -9.56 -3.99
CA GLY A 83 -16.21 -9.52 -2.56
C GLY A 83 -16.31 -10.90 -1.89
N GLU A 84 -15.82 -11.95 -2.56
CA GLU A 84 -15.84 -13.33 -2.03
C GLU A 84 -14.60 -13.66 -1.20
N PHE A 85 -13.53 -12.86 -1.33
CA PHE A 85 -12.32 -12.97 -0.53
C PHE A 85 -12.04 -11.66 0.24
N PRO A 86 -12.20 -11.64 1.58
CA PRO A 86 -11.86 -10.47 2.38
C PRO A 86 -10.34 -10.30 2.49
N PHE A 87 -9.85 -9.06 2.45
CA PHE A 87 -8.42 -8.75 2.49
C PHE A 87 -8.15 -7.42 3.21
N THR A 88 -6.88 -7.10 3.41
CA THR A 88 -6.47 -5.90 4.13
C THR A 88 -5.55 -5.05 3.27
N LEU A 89 -5.90 -3.76 3.11
CA LEU A 89 -5.00 -2.75 2.55
C LEU A 89 -4.35 -1.97 3.68
N VAL A 90 -3.02 -2.05 3.76
CA VAL A 90 -2.21 -1.22 4.66
C VAL A 90 -1.47 -0.19 3.83
N MET A 91 -1.46 1.07 4.29
CA MET A 91 -0.68 2.14 3.66
C MET A 91 0.20 2.81 4.70
N GLU A 92 1.46 3.00 4.35
CA GLU A 92 2.46 3.65 5.18
C GLU A 92 3.16 4.71 4.31
N ASP A 93 3.16 5.95 4.76
CA ASP A 93 3.78 7.04 4.01
C ASP A 93 4.63 7.92 4.92
N PRO A 94 5.97 7.91 4.76
CA PRO A 94 6.86 8.78 5.50
C PRO A 94 6.58 10.28 5.33
N ALA A 95 6.01 10.69 4.19
CA ALA A 95 5.66 12.08 3.92
C ALA A 95 4.27 12.47 4.46
N GLY A 96 3.46 11.50 4.89
CA GLY A 96 2.13 11.72 5.45
C GLY A 96 1.07 12.22 4.44
N VAL A 97 1.27 12.00 3.14
CA VAL A 97 0.35 12.48 2.09
C VAL A 97 -0.63 11.40 1.62
N SER A 98 -0.22 10.13 1.73
CA SER A 98 -1.05 9.00 1.31
C SER A 98 -2.20 8.75 2.29
N GLY A 99 -3.29 8.18 1.79
CA GLY A 99 -4.45 7.85 2.63
C GLY A 99 -5.52 7.04 1.90
N ILE A 100 -6.32 6.36 2.72
CA ILE A 100 -7.55 5.67 2.31
C ILE A 100 -8.71 6.54 2.79
N LEU A 101 -9.61 6.91 1.88
CA LEU A 101 -10.62 7.95 2.09
C LEU A 101 -12.04 7.38 1.89
N PRO A 102 -12.55 6.60 2.85
CA PRO A 102 -13.96 6.19 2.86
C PRO A 102 -14.87 7.35 3.31
N ASP A 103 -16.18 7.19 3.10
CA ASP A 103 -17.16 8.12 3.66
C ASP A 103 -17.23 8.02 5.19
N ASP A 104 -17.03 6.81 5.73
CA ASP A 104 -16.94 6.54 7.17
C ASP A 104 -15.48 6.22 7.57
N MET A 105 -14.81 7.18 8.21
CA MET A 105 -13.43 7.03 8.66
C MET A 105 -13.25 5.99 9.78
N THR A 106 -14.33 5.50 10.43
CA THR A 106 -14.22 4.44 11.43
C THR A 106 -13.78 3.09 10.83
N LEU A 107 -13.92 2.93 9.51
CA LEU A 107 -13.46 1.77 8.76
C LEU A 107 -11.92 1.74 8.58
N VAL A 108 -11.24 2.85 8.85
CA VAL A 108 -9.79 2.98 8.70
C VAL A 108 -9.15 3.14 10.06
N LYS A 109 -8.32 2.16 10.43
CA LYS A 109 -7.36 2.32 11.53
C LYS A 109 -6.24 3.25 11.06
N TYR A 110 -6.14 4.43 11.68
CA TYR A 110 -5.08 5.40 11.44
C TYR A 110 -4.11 5.43 12.62
N GLU A 111 -2.81 5.40 12.30
CA GLU A 111 -1.72 5.51 13.26
C GLU A 111 -0.64 6.43 12.68
N GLU A 112 -0.11 7.34 13.50
CA GLU A 112 1.04 8.15 13.11
C GLU A 112 2.32 7.32 13.21
N LEU A 113 3.08 7.28 12.12
CA LEU A 113 4.40 6.63 12.11
C LEU A 113 5.35 7.39 13.05
N SER A 114 6.03 6.67 13.94
CA SER A 114 7.16 7.24 14.66
C SER A 114 8.32 7.55 13.71
N ARG A 115 9.23 8.45 14.11
CA ARG A 115 10.43 8.75 13.29
C ARG A 115 11.24 7.50 12.96
N LYS A 116 11.32 6.55 13.89
CA LYS A 116 12.08 5.31 13.69
C LYS A 116 11.42 4.46 12.60
N GLU A 117 10.10 4.31 12.64
CA GLU A 117 9.34 3.56 11.64
C GLU A 117 9.42 4.24 10.27
N ALA A 118 9.17 5.55 10.21
CA ALA A 118 9.26 6.32 8.97
C ALA A 118 10.66 6.24 8.33
N SER A 119 11.73 6.26 9.12
CA SER A 119 13.11 6.17 8.63
C SER A 119 13.48 4.80 8.04
N THR A 120 12.72 3.75 8.38
CA THR A 120 12.96 2.40 7.85
C THR A 120 12.25 2.13 6.52
N LEU A 121 11.34 3.02 6.11
CA LEU A 121 10.60 2.88 4.86
C LEU A 121 11.39 3.45 3.67
N LYS A 122 11.36 2.74 2.55
CA LYS A 122 11.89 3.27 1.29
C LYS A 122 11.06 4.47 0.84
N GLY A 123 11.72 5.49 0.29
CA GLY A 123 11.07 6.73 -0.13
C GLY A 123 10.93 7.80 0.96
N ALA A 124 11.46 7.57 2.17
CA ALA A 124 11.52 8.60 3.21
C ALA A 124 12.22 9.88 2.69
N PRO A 125 11.53 11.05 2.69
CA PRO A 125 12.15 12.30 2.23
C PRO A 125 13.35 12.70 3.08
N PHE A 126 14.40 13.25 2.46
CA PHE A 126 15.62 13.70 3.15
C PHE A 126 15.33 14.72 4.27
N TRP A 127 14.29 15.54 4.12
CA TRP A 127 13.86 16.52 5.14
C TRP A 127 13.20 15.91 6.38
N VAL A 128 12.83 14.62 6.38
CA VAL A 128 12.45 13.92 7.62
C VAL A 128 13.60 13.95 8.64
N ASP A 129 14.85 13.98 8.15
CA ASP A 129 16.03 14.21 8.98
C ASP A 129 16.30 15.70 9.25
N THR A 130 16.09 16.61 8.28
CA THR A 130 16.42 18.05 8.41
C THR A 130 15.42 18.87 9.23
N LEU A 131 14.12 18.54 9.23
CA LEU A 131 13.09 19.19 10.05
C LEU A 131 13.34 19.02 11.57
N ARG A 132 14.37 18.26 11.97
CA ARG A 132 14.90 18.15 13.33
C ARG A 132 15.57 19.41 13.85
N GLU A 133 16.34 20.13 13.04
CA GLU A 133 17.16 21.24 13.54
C GLU A 133 16.28 22.47 13.84
N ASP A 134 15.41 22.85 12.89
CA ASP A 134 14.56 24.04 13.02
C ASP A 134 13.49 23.95 14.13
N TYR A 135 13.00 22.75 14.47
CA TYR A 135 11.99 22.58 15.52
C TYR A 135 12.59 22.50 16.93
N SER A 136 13.83 22.02 17.05
CA SER A 136 14.57 22.03 18.32
C SER A 136 15.03 23.44 18.68
N GLU A 137 15.46 24.24 17.70
CA GLU A 137 15.90 25.63 17.93
C GLU A 137 14.74 26.57 18.31
N ARG A 138 13.50 26.30 17.86
CA ARG A 138 12.32 27.10 18.21
C ARG A 138 11.73 26.81 19.59
N LYS A 139 12.19 25.76 20.27
CA LYS A 139 11.79 25.41 21.65
C LYS A 139 12.94 25.53 22.66
N GLY A 140 14.06 26.12 22.26
CA GLY A 140 15.18 26.51 23.14
C GLY A 140 14.99 27.91 23.71
#